data_AF-A0A8T6WS91-F1
#
_entry.id   AF-A0A8T6WS91-F1
#
_cell.length_a   1.000
_cell.length_b   1.000
_cell.length_c   1.000
_cell.angle_alpha   90.00
_cell.angle_beta   90.00
_cell.angle_gamma   90.00
#
_symmetry.space_group_name_H-M   'P 1'
#
loop_
_entity.id
_entity.type
_entity.pdbx_description
1 polymer ?
#
loop_
_entity_poly.entity_id
_entity_poly.type
_entity_poly.pdbx_seq_one_letter_code
_entity_poly.pdbx_strand_id
1 'polypeptide(L)' 'MGKILAVATHATDDQTKCTGAFFTAVGALGADKDVSIVLYGEAVYLAKETIAKSIHGVGFP' A
#
# COMPACT_ATOMS: atom_id res chain seq x y z
N MET A 1 22.91 -2.46 5.18
CA MET A 1 21.51 -2.91 5.30
C MET A 1 20.66 -1.96 4.48
N GLY A 2 19.91 -2.43 3.48
CA GLY A 2 19.04 -1.57 2.66
C GLY A 2 17.69 -1.36 3.35
N LYS A 3 17.12 -0.17 3.21
CA LYS A 3 15.75 0.16 3.68
C LYS A 3 14.81 0.22 2.47
N ILE A 4 13.61 -0.32 2.63
CA ILE A 4 12.57 -0.28 1.59
C ILE A 4 11.58 0.83 1.92
N LEU A 5 11.28 1.68 0.94
CA LEU A 5 10.21 2.66 1.01
C LEU A 5 9.16 2.31 -0.03
N ALA A 6 7.99 1.87 0.42
CA ALA A 6 6.83 1.70 -0.44
C ALA A 6 6.04 3.02 -0.51
N VAL A 7 5.70 3.49 -1.71
CA VAL A 7 4.96 4.75 -1.90
C VAL A 7 3.62 4.43 -2.55
N ALA A 8 2.54 4.73 -1.84
CA ALA A 8 1.18 4.66 -2.36
C ALA A 8 0.75 6.06 -2.82
N THR A 9 0.18 6.13 -4.02
CA THR A 9 -0.29 7.40 -4.62
C THR A 9 -1.75 7.36 -5.07
N HIS A 10 -2.38 6.18 -5.07
CA HIS A 10 -3.75 5.94 -5.52
C HIS A 10 -4.57 5.35 -4.36
N ALA A 11 -5.89 5.57 -4.39
CA ALA A 11 -6.86 4.94 -3.51
C ALA A 11 -8.10 4.51 -4.31
N THR A 12 -9.20 5.24 -4.18
CA THR A 12 -10.48 4.93 -4.84
C THR A 12 -10.47 5.20 -6.34
N ASP A 13 -9.55 6.03 -6.82
CA ASP A 13 -9.34 6.38 -8.23
C ASP A 13 -8.73 5.25 -9.06
N ASP A 14 -7.86 4.43 -8.46
CA ASP A 14 -7.32 3.21 -9.06
C ASP A 14 -7.02 2.17 -7.98
N GLN A 15 -8.03 1.35 -7.68
CA GLN A 15 -7.98 0.35 -6.61
C GLN A 15 -6.91 -0.73 -6.86
N THR A 16 -6.59 -1.03 -8.12
CA THR A 16 -5.58 -2.04 -8.44
C THR A 16 -4.18 -1.49 -8.12
N LYS A 17 -3.86 -0.27 -8.58
CA LYS A 17 -2.58 0.37 -8.24
C LYS A 17 -2.43 0.66 -6.75
N CYS A 18 -3.53 0.98 -6.07
CA CYS A 18 -3.54 1.23 -4.62
C CYS A 18 -2.91 0.07 -3.82
N THR A 19 -3.28 -1.17 -4.12
CA THR A 19 -2.88 -2.34 -3.31
C THR A 19 -1.40 -2.74 -3.45
N GLY A 20 -0.75 -2.41 -4.57
CA GLY A 20 0.63 -2.83 -4.85
C GLY A 20 1.67 -2.36 -3.83
N ALA A 21 1.52 -1.13 -3.32
CA ALA A 21 2.42 -0.59 -2.29
C ALA A 21 2.31 -1.35 -0.96
N PHE A 22 1.09 -1.76 -0.57
CA PHE A 22 0.85 -2.53 0.65
C PHE A 22 1.37 -3.95 0.53
N PHE A 23 1.18 -4.62 -0.62
CA PHE A 23 1.77 -5.94 -0.85
C PHE A 23 3.30 -5.91 -0.79
N THR A 24 3.92 -4.89 -1.37
CA THR A 24 5.37 -4.69 -1.28
C THR A 24 5.81 -4.54 0.18
N ALA A 25 5.10 -3.73 0.96
CA ALA A 25 5.41 -3.50 2.37
C ALA A 25 5.24 -4.78 3.22
N VAL A 26 4.14 -5.52 3.03
CA VAL A 26 3.88 -6.79 3.73
C VAL A 26 4.91 -7.86 3.36
N GLY A 27 5.24 -7.98 2.08
CA GLY A 27 6.26 -8.92 1.61
C GLY A 27 7.66 -8.60 2.16
N ALA A 28 8.04 -7.32 2.19
CA ALA A 28 9.29 -6.86 2.78
C ALA A 28 9.35 -7.15 4.29
N LEU A 29 8.26 -6.87 5.02
CA LEU A 29 8.14 -7.15 6.44
C LEU A 29 8.27 -8.66 6.71
N GLY A 30 7.60 -9.51 5.93
CA GLY A 30 7.69 -10.97 6.03
C GLY A 30 9.07 -11.54 5.70
N ALA A 31 9.89 -10.81 4.93
CA ALA A 31 11.27 -11.16 4.59
C ALA A 31 12.32 -10.55 5.54
N ASP A 32 11.88 -10.06 6.71
CA ASP A 32 12.71 -9.44 7.75
C ASP A 32 13.53 -8.24 7.22
N LYS A 33 12.90 -7.41 6.36
CA LYS A 33 13.48 -6.17 5.85
C LYS A 33 12.90 -4.95 6.57
N ASP A 34 13.75 -3.97 6.85
CA ASP A 34 13.34 -2.65 7.32
C ASP A 34 12.55 -1.93 6.21
N VAL A 35 11.25 -1.73 6.45
CA VAL A 35 10.31 -1.17 5.48
C VAL A 35 9.44 -0.10 6.10
N SER A 36 9.17 0.96 5.33
CA SER A 36 8.20 1.99 5.64
C SER A 36 7.27 2.20 4.46
N ILE A 37 6.04 2.65 4.74
CA ILE A 37 5.07 3.03 3.70
C ILE A 37 4.75 4.51 3.82
N VAL A 38 4.70 5.20 2.67
CA VAL A 38 4.26 6.59 2.56
C VAL A 38 2.96 6.63 1.78
N LEU A 39 1.98 7.33 2.34
CA LEU A 39 0.74 7.70 1.68
C LEU A 39 0.89 9.13 1.16
N TYR A 40 0.75 9.32 -0.15
CA TYR A 40 0.89 10.63 -0.79
C TYR A 40 -0.28 10.89 -1.74
N GLY A 41 -0.79 12.12 -1.78
CA GLY A 41 -1.93 12.48 -2.62
C GLY A 41 -3.18 11.70 -2.25
N GLU A 42 -3.81 11.06 -3.24
CA GLU A 42 -5.07 10.33 -3.09
C GLU A 42 -4.96 9.16 -2.09
N ALA A 43 -3.78 8.54 -2.00
CA ALA A 43 -3.52 7.45 -1.06
C ALA A 43 -3.66 7.86 0.41
N VAL A 44 -3.64 9.16 0.75
CA VAL A 44 -3.86 9.63 2.13
C VAL A 44 -5.23 9.19 2.65
N TYR A 45 -6.24 9.03 1.79
CA TYR A 45 -7.55 8.53 2.20
C TYR A 45 -7.52 7.10 2.75
N LEU A 46 -6.50 6.30 2.43
CA LEU A 46 -6.32 4.94 2.94
C LEU A 46 -5.98 4.90 4.43
N ALA A 47 -5.57 6.03 5.02
CA ALA A 47 -5.46 6.15 6.47
C ALA A 47 -6.83 6.04 7.17
N LYS A 48 -7.93 6.23 6.42
CA LYS A 48 -9.29 6.01 6.92
C LYS A 48 -9.69 4.56 6.69
N GLU A 49 -9.95 3.84 7.77
CA GLU A 49 -10.30 2.42 7.74
C GLU A 49 -11.52 2.11 6.86
N THR A 50 -12.53 2.98 6.88
CA THR A 50 -13.74 2.83 6.05
C THR A 50 -13.43 2.87 4.55
N ILE A 51 -12.47 3.69 4.15
CA ILE A 51 -12.01 3.76 2.75
C ILE A 51 -11.14 2.54 2.44
N ALA A 52 -10.15 2.22 3.28
CA ALA A 52 -9.28 1.08 3.09
C ALA A 52 -10.06 -0.23 2.91
N LYS A 53 -11.12 -0.45 3.70
CA LYS A 53 -12.01 -1.62 3.61
C LYS A 53 -12.85 -1.67 2.33
N SER A 54 -12.99 -0.56 1.61
CA SER A 54 -13.73 -0.49 0.33
C SER A 54 -12.85 -0.76 -0.90
N ILE A 55 -11.52 -0.86 -0.73
CA ILE A 55 -10.58 -1.10 -1.82
C ILE A 55 -10.46 -2.59 -2.09
N HIS A 56 -10.70 -2.98 -3.34
CA HIS A 56 -10.54 -4.35 -3.82
C HIS A 56 -9.65 -4.37 -5.07
N GLY A 57 -8.33 -4.46 -4.85
CA GLY A 57 -7.37 -4.65 -5.93
C GLY A 57 -7.54 -6.01 -6.62
N VAL A 58 -7.23 -6.08 -7.90
CA VAL A 58 -7.32 -7.33 -8.69
C VAL A 58 -5.93 -7.96 -8.85
N GLY A 59 -5.85 -9.28 -8.75
CA GLY A 59 -4.65 -10.05 -9.15
C GLY A 59 -3.77 -10.55 -8.00
N PHE A 60 -4.13 -10.29 -6.75
CA PHE A 60 -3.48 -10.87 -5.57
C PHE A 60 -4.54 -11.38 -4.58
N PRO A 61 -4.39 -12.60 -4.03
CA PRO A 61 -5.39 -13.25 -3.17
C PRO A 61 -5.57 -12.59 -1.81
#